data_AF-A0A810Q803-F1
#
_entry.id   AF-A0A810Q803-F1
#
_cell.length_a   1.000
_cell.length_b   1.000
_cell.length_c   1.000
_cell.angle_alpha   90.00
_cell.angle_beta   90.00
_cell.angle_gamma   90.00
#
_symmetry.space_group_name_H-M   'P 1'
#
loop_
_entity.id
_entity.type
_entity.pdbx_description
1 polymer ?
#
loop_
_entity_poly.entity_id
_entity_poly.type
_entity_poly.pdbx_seq_one_letter_code
_entity_poly.pdbx_strand_id
1 'polypeptide(L)'
;MSIVILGGNECMERRYMDLCQSYRCRAKVFIKPVGGLKNKLGDPDLTIFFTSTMSHKMVQSALRELRSCDTVIERCHTSSLSALRNILEKHAG
;
A
#
# COMPACT_ATOMS: atom_id res chain seq x y z
N MET A 1 -6.12 -2.43 12.22
CA MET A 1 -5.86 -2.85 10.83
C MET A 1 -4.39 -2.63 10.47
N SER A 2 -3.85 -3.51 9.64
CA SER A 2 -2.51 -3.49 9.08
C SER A 2 -2.61 -3.22 7.57
N ILE A 3 -1.85 -2.23 7.11
CA ILE A 3 -1.93 -1.73 5.75
C ILE A 3 -0.55 -1.79 5.13
N VAL A 4 -0.46 -2.30 3.90
CA VAL A 4 0.72 -2.14 3.07
C VAL A 4 0.43 -1.18 1.92
N ILE A 5 1.31 -0.21 1.69
CA ILE A 5 1.24 0.71 0.57
C ILE A 5 2.43 0.42 -0.34
N LEU A 6 2.16 0.21 -1.63
CA LEU A 6 3.15 -0.05 -2.67
C LEU A 6 3.16 1.11 -3.68
N GLY A 7 4.34 1.67 -3.94
CA GLY A 7 4.53 2.85 -4.77
C GLY A 7 4.29 4.17 -4.03
N GLY A 8 4.21 5.26 -4.78
CA GLY A 8 3.98 6.61 -4.28
C GLY A 8 5.19 7.53 -4.41
N ASN A 9 5.07 8.74 -3.85
CA ASN A 9 6.18 9.70 -3.77
C ASN A 9 7.03 9.46 -2.52
N GLU A 10 8.35 9.26 -2.69
CA GLU A 10 9.32 9.00 -1.60
C GLU A 10 9.27 10.06 -0.49
N CYS A 11 9.14 11.34 -0.86
CA CYS A 11 9.08 12.44 0.11
C CYS A 11 7.78 12.45 0.94
N MET A 12 6.77 11.67 0.52
CA MET A 12 5.46 11.60 1.15
C MET A 12 5.29 10.34 2.00
N GLU A 13 6.30 9.46 2.09
CA GLU A 13 6.24 8.21 2.85
C GLU A 13 5.73 8.43 4.27
N ARG A 14 6.40 9.34 5.00
CA ARG A 14 6.02 9.69 6.37
C ARG A 14 4.59 10.19 6.46
N ARG A 15 4.13 11.01 5.50
CA ARG A 15 2.76 11.51 5.50
C ARG A 15 1.73 10.41 5.26
N TYR A 16 2.03 9.41 4.43
CA TYR A 16 1.14 8.25 4.28
C TYR A 16 1.04 7.46 5.57
N MET A 17 2.17 7.27 6.26
CA MET A 17 2.21 6.58 7.55
C MET A 17 1.43 7.36 8.62
N ASP A 18 1.66 8.67 8.73
CA ASP A 18 0.97 9.56 9.67
C ASP A 18 -0.55 9.55 9.42
N LEU A 19 -0.96 9.58 8.14
CA LEU A 19 -2.38 9.48 7.79
C LEU A 19 -2.95 8.13 8.24
N CYS A 20 -2.33 7.00 7.90
CA CYS A 20 -2.80 5.69 8.36
C CYS A 20 -2.86 5.59 9.89
N GLN A 21 -1.89 6.18 10.60
CA GLN A 21 -1.89 6.21 12.07
C GLN A 21 -3.08 7.01 12.63
N SER A 22 -3.52 8.07 11.97
CA SER A 22 -4.72 8.82 12.38
C SER A 22 -6.00 7.98 12.34
N TYR A 23 -6.04 6.95 11.48
CA TYR A 23 -7.09 5.92 11.44
C TYR A 23 -6.79 4.71 12.34
N ARG A 24 -5.84 4.82 13.29
CA ARG A 24 -5.38 3.73 14.17
C ARG A 24 -4.90 2.49 13.40
N CYS A 25 -4.41 2.69 12.17
CA CYS A 25 -3.89 1.63 11.32
C CYS A 25 -2.36 1.60 11.37
N ARG A 26 -1.78 0.40 11.35
CA ARG A 26 -0.33 0.20 11.21
C ARG A 26 0.00 0.10 9.74
N ALA A 27 0.80 1.02 9.22
CA ALA A 27 1.16 1.05 7.81
C ALA A 27 2.63 0.66 7.58
N LYS A 28 2.88 -0.12 6.53
CA LYS A 28 4.19 -0.30 5.90
C LYS A 28 4.14 0.30 4.50
N VAL A 29 5.11 1.11 4.13
CA VAL A 29 5.16 1.74 2.81
C VAL A 29 6.40 1.24 2.07
N PHE A 30 6.24 0.84 0.81
CA PHE A 30 7.32 0.41 -0.06
C PHE A 30 7.26 1.18 -1.37
N ILE A 31 8.06 2.24 -1.45
CA ILE A 31 8.06 3.15 -2.59
C ILE A 31 9.02 2.68 -3.69
N LYS A 32 10.13 2.07 -3.28
CA LYS A 32 11.15 1.51 -4.18
C LYS A 32 10.94 0.01 -4.40
N PRO A 33 11.44 -0.56 -5.51
CA PRO A 33 11.50 -1.99 -5.70
C PRO A 33 12.28 -2.62 -4.55
N VAL A 34 11.63 -3.51 -3.81
CA VAL A 34 12.25 -4.24 -2.71
C VAL A 34 12.34 -5.71 -3.10
N GLY A 35 13.57 -6.23 -3.10
CA GLY A 35 13.80 -7.67 -3.19
C GLY A 35 13.15 -8.41 -2.03
N GLY A 36 12.57 -9.58 -2.32
CA GLY A 36 11.91 -10.42 -1.31
C GLY A 36 10.61 -9.82 -0.75
N LEU A 37 9.77 -9.26 -1.62
CA LEU A 37 8.51 -8.59 -1.23
C LEU A 37 7.61 -9.49 -0.36
N LYS A 38 7.56 -10.80 -0.67
CA LYS A 38 6.81 -11.81 0.10
C LYS A 38 7.08 -11.77 1.60
N ASN A 39 8.36 -11.78 1.98
CA ASN A 39 8.76 -11.85 3.39
C ASN A 39 8.53 -10.51 4.13
N LYS A 40 8.41 -9.40 3.39
CA LYS A 40 8.26 -8.05 3.95
C LYS A 40 6.81 -7.60 4.07
N LEU A 41 5.97 -7.99 3.10
CA LEU A 41 4.52 -7.77 3.11
C LEU A 41 3.92 -8.35 4.39
N GLY A 42 4.20 -9.63 4.67
CA GLY A 42 3.50 -10.38 5.70
C GLY A 42 2.07 -10.68 5.24
N ASP A 43 1.13 -10.66 6.18
CA ASP A 43 -0.31 -10.89 5.96
C ASP A 43 -1.10 -9.62 6.34
N PRO A 44 -1.17 -8.60 5.46
CA PRO A 44 -1.87 -7.36 5.74
C PRO A 44 -3.37 -7.48 5.48
N ASP A 45 -4.17 -6.73 6.24
CA ASP A 45 -5.63 -6.65 6.01
C ASP A 45 -5.93 -5.93 4.68
N LEU A 46 -5.15 -4.89 4.36
CA LEU A 46 -5.31 -4.07 3.16
C LEU A 46 -3.96 -3.80 2.48
N THR A 47 -3.88 -4.01 1.17
CA THR A 47 -2.77 -3.54 0.34
C THR A 47 -3.22 -2.54 -0.70
N ILE A 48 -2.58 -1.37 -0.70
CA ILE A 48 -2.86 -0.25 -1.60
C ILE A 48 -1.74 -0.13 -2.63
N PHE A 49 -2.10 -0.10 -3.91
CA PHE A 49 -1.17 0.05 -5.02
C PHE A 49 -1.30 1.44 -5.64
N PHE A 50 -0.25 2.27 -5.56
CA PHE A 50 -0.16 3.52 -6.30
C PHE A 50 0.41 3.29 -7.70
N THR A 51 -0.47 2.88 -8.62
CA THR A 51 -0.10 2.30 -9.92
C THR A 51 0.56 3.27 -10.89
N SER A 52 0.36 4.60 -10.77
CA SER A 52 1.05 5.58 -11.64
C SER A 52 2.56 5.59 -11.48
N THR A 53 3.06 5.18 -10.32
CA THR A 53 4.48 5.24 -9.97
C THR A 53 5.17 3.89 -9.99
N MET A 54 4.41 2.80 -10.22
CA MET A 54 4.93 1.44 -10.17
C MET A 54 5.19 0.90 -11.56
N SER A 55 6.31 0.20 -11.74
CA SER A 55 6.54 -0.58 -12.95
C SER A 55 5.59 -1.78 -13.02
N HIS A 56 5.22 -2.20 -14.23
CA HIS A 56 4.39 -3.39 -14.45
C HIS A 56 4.95 -4.64 -13.76
N LYS A 57 6.29 -4.80 -13.75
CA LYS A 57 6.96 -5.92 -13.06
C LYS A 57 6.71 -5.91 -11.55
N MET A 58 6.75 -4.73 -10.92
CA MET A 58 6.53 -4.60 -9.47
C MET A 58 5.07 -4.90 -9.11
N VAL A 59 4.12 -4.39 -9.90
CA VAL A 59 2.68 -4.69 -9.72
C VAL A 59 2.43 -6.19 -9.88
N GLN A 60 2.94 -6.81 -10.94
CA GLN A 60 2.72 -8.23 -11.20
C GLN A 60 3.33 -9.12 -10.12
N SER A 61 4.56 -8.81 -9.67
CA SER A 61 5.21 -9.55 -8.59
C SER A 61 4.42 -9.43 -7.28
N ALA A 62 4.00 -8.23 -6.89
CA ALA A 62 3.23 -8.03 -5.68
C ALA A 62 1.85 -8.71 -5.70
N LEU A 63 1.13 -8.63 -6.83
CA LEU A 63 -0.14 -9.33 -6.99
C LEU A 63 0.03 -10.86 -6.91
N ARG A 64 1.15 -11.40 -7.39
CA ARG A 64 1.43 -12.83 -7.29
C ARG A 64 1.65 -13.27 -5.84
N GLU A 65 2.35 -12.47 -5.05
CA GLU A 65 2.59 -12.77 -3.63
C GLU A 65 1.31 -12.65 -2.78
N LEU A 66 0.46 -11.65 -3.06
CA LEU A 66 -0.79 -11.43 -2.33
C LEU A 66 -1.91 -12.41 -2.68
N ARG A 67 -1.84 -13.12 -3.82
CA ARG A 67 -2.85 -14.13 -4.20
C ARG A 67 -3.02 -15.25 -3.19
N SER A 68 -2.03 -15.48 -2.34
CA SER A 68 -2.04 -16.54 -1.33
C SER A 68 -2.48 -16.06 0.06
N CYS A 69 -2.83 -14.78 0.22
CA CYS A 69 -3.31 -14.20 1.48
C CYS A 69 -4.74 -13.67 1.31
N ASP A 70 -5.51 -13.62 2.40
CA ASP A 70 -6.85 -13.03 2.44
C ASP A 70 -6.76 -11.50 2.59
N THR A 71 -5.96 -10.87 1.72
CA THR A 71 -5.70 -9.43 1.72
C THR A 71 -6.64 -8.71 0.77
N VAL A 72 -7.25 -7.63 1.22
CA VAL A 72 -7.97 -6.71 0.33
C VAL A 72 -6.98 -5.92 -0.52
N ILE A 73 -7.17 -5.91 -1.85
CA ILE A 73 -6.30 -5.20 -2.78
C ILE A 73 -7.04 -3.98 -3.35
N GLU A 74 -6.58 -2.77 -3.04
CA GLU A 74 -7.07 -1.53 -3.63
C GLU A 74 -6.01 -0.96 -4.58
N ARG A 75 -6.42 -0.60 -5.81
CA ARG A 75 -5.54 0.05 -6.79
C ARG A 75 -5.94 1.49 -6.95
N CYS A 76 -4.98 2.39 -6.80
CA CYS A 76 -5.18 3.81 -6.97
C CYS A 76 -4.19 4.36 -7.98
N HIS A 77 -4.69 5.08 -8.97
CA HIS A 77 -3.81 5.68 -9.97
C HIS A 77 -3.04 6.88 -9.41
N THR A 78 -3.57 7.60 -8.43
CA THR A 78 -2.90 8.77 -7.83
C THR A 78 -2.29 8.42 -6.48
N SER A 79 -1.11 8.98 -6.19
CA SER A 79 -0.41 8.84 -4.91
C SER A 79 -0.63 10.02 -3.96
N SER A 80 -1.70 10.80 -4.14
CA SER A 80 -2.00 11.93 -3.25
C SER A 80 -2.51 11.48 -1.87
N LEU A 81 -2.34 12.34 -0.85
CA LEU A 81 -2.92 12.08 0.48
C LEU A 81 -4.44 12.01 0.45
N SER A 82 -5.10 12.83 -0.37
CA SER A 82 -6.56 12.79 -0.52
C SER A 82 -7.04 11.46 -1.07
N ALA A 83 -6.31 10.89 -2.03
CA ALA A 83 -6.62 9.57 -2.57
C ALA A 83 -6.42 8.47 -1.53
N LEU A 84 -5.31 8.51 -0.78
CA LEU A 84 -5.10 7.59 0.34
C LEU A 84 -6.22 7.72 1.38
N ARG A 85 -6.61 8.94 1.73
CA ARG A 85 -7.68 9.21 2.69
C ARG A 85 -9.00 8.58 2.26
N ASN A 86 -9.41 8.76 1.01
CA ASN A 86 -10.65 8.17 0.50
C ASN A 86 -10.64 6.63 0.59
N ILE A 87 -9.48 6.00 0.36
CA ILE A 87 -9.33 4.55 0.50
C ILE A 87 -9.43 4.16 1.99
N LEU A 88 -8.78 4.89 2.88
CA LEU A 88 -8.86 4.63 4.32
C LEU A 88 -10.28 4.81 4.85
N GLU A 89 -11.02 5.84 4.44
CA GLU A 89 -12.42 6.02 4.82
C GLU A 89 -13.31 4.84 4.35
N LYS A 90 -13.05 4.31 3.17
CA LYS A 90 -13.80 3.16 2.63
C LYS A 90 -13.58 1.86 3.41
N HIS A 91 -12.37 1.66 3.96
CA HIS A 91 -11.95 0.38 4.55
C HIS A 91 -11.73 0.42 6.08
N ALA A 92 -11.53 1.60 6.66
CA ALA A 92 -11.20 1.82 8.07
C ALA A 92 -11.95 3.01 8.71
N GLY A 93 -12.83 3.68 7.95
CA GLY A 93 -13.72 4.72 8.45
C GLY A 93 -14.89 4.16 9.26
#